data_AF-A0A9X2K0U5-F1
#
_entry.id   AF-A0A9X2K0U5-F1
#
_cell.length_a   1.000
_cell.length_b   1.000
_cell.length_c   1.000
_cell.angle_alpha   90.00
_cell.angle_beta   90.00
_cell.angle_gamma   90.00
#
_symmetry.space_group_name_H-M   'P 1'
#
loop_
_entity.id
_entity.type
_entity.pdbx_description
1 polymer ?
#
loop_
_entity_poly.entity_id
_entity_poly.type
_entity_poly.pdbx_seq_one_letter_code
_entity_poly.pdbx_strand_id
1 'polypeptide(L)'
;MLDIKGAMTASLAAILGSWLLTGCAPSAEPPGLPPAKVYEHAAAAENSAAVPVPAGGTAAALTRPLTDAGWFCAQVRGNADGRVLWCRIAHHDDADTVQPQVAQFLLDHHDRLAWAWFPPAGAGTYEQGDDPRIADAAAPALAAVWPGAGDRTRQEIDDFVRDSGDPMVRRSDELPKSAWRDEHADYRFSDLDGLLVTARDATVRRWPFGAEHYATTMSSTVDDLRAGGYDCFYPPQQSCTRVQSNGYFDVTLRDDQIVTAKFGIGSLIESGRQRHPLTEEFPHGLTFLTEAVRRPVTERIELARRSGTSFAGIVAGTIVIIDARRGAVDGEDLVAYLDIQLGAPLAATLPL
;
A
#
# COMPACT_ATOMS: atom_id res chain seq x y z
N MET A 1 -39.22 92.11 4.31
CA MET A 1 -38.30 91.43 5.25
C MET A 1 -37.86 90.16 4.54
N LEU A 2 -36.65 90.14 3.95
CA LEU A 2 -35.35 89.86 4.61
C LEU A 2 -35.37 88.42 5.16
N ASP A 3 -34.42 87.51 4.92
CA ASP A 3 -33.05 87.67 4.43
C ASP A 3 -32.44 86.29 4.10
N ILE A 4 -31.26 86.37 3.51
CA ILE A 4 -30.32 85.43 2.91
C ILE A 4 -29.74 84.39 3.91
N LYS A 5 -29.34 83.20 3.41
CA LYS A 5 -27.97 82.60 3.50
C LYS A 5 -27.98 81.09 3.31
N GLY A 6 -27.18 80.62 2.35
CA GLY A 6 -26.79 79.24 2.20
C GLY A 6 -25.59 78.85 3.06
N ALA A 7 -25.26 77.56 3.03
CA ALA A 7 -23.90 77.06 3.23
C ALA A 7 -23.80 75.63 2.65
N MET A 8 -22.82 75.45 1.78
CA MET A 8 -22.27 74.16 1.37
C MET A 8 -21.80 73.36 2.59
N THR A 9 -21.96 72.04 2.57
CA THR A 9 -20.92 71.13 3.06
C THR A 9 -20.99 69.81 2.30
N ALA A 10 -19.80 69.33 1.97
CA ALA A 10 -19.51 68.33 0.96
C ALA A 10 -19.45 66.90 1.55
N SER A 11 -19.62 65.94 0.63
CA SER A 11 -19.00 64.61 0.57
C SER A 11 -18.84 63.78 1.85
N LEU A 12 -19.40 62.56 1.84
CA LEU A 12 -18.56 61.36 1.91
C LEU A 12 -19.31 60.15 1.35
N ALA A 13 -18.71 59.52 0.35
CA ALA A 13 -19.10 58.22 -0.17
C ALA A 13 -18.79 57.13 0.85
N ALA A 14 -19.69 56.16 1.01
CA ALA A 14 -19.36 54.85 1.58
C ALA A 14 -19.98 53.77 0.68
N ILE A 15 -19.19 53.38 -0.31
CA ILE A 15 -19.37 52.15 -1.09
C ILE A 15 -19.11 50.99 -0.12
N LEU A 16 -20.15 50.40 0.43
CA LEU A 16 -20.05 49.11 1.12
C LEU A 16 -20.06 48.01 0.05
N GLY A 17 -18.89 47.83 -0.55
CA GLY A 17 -18.57 46.65 -1.33
C GLY A 17 -18.71 45.42 -0.43
N SER A 18 -19.55 44.48 -0.85
CA SER A 18 -19.67 43.17 -0.21
C SER A 18 -18.41 42.36 -0.53
N TRP A 19 -17.42 42.47 0.35
CA TRP A 19 -16.32 41.51 0.40
C TRP A 19 -16.89 40.19 0.91
N LEU A 20 -17.36 39.35 0.00
CA LEU A 20 -17.47 37.92 0.26
C LEU A 20 -16.03 37.41 0.38
N LEU A 21 -15.53 37.44 1.61
CA LEU A 21 -14.39 36.63 2.03
C LEU A 21 -14.80 35.19 1.73
N THR A 22 -14.29 34.63 0.64
CA THR A 22 -14.14 33.19 0.47
C THR A 22 -13.23 32.76 1.61
N GLY A 23 -13.84 32.46 2.76
CA GLY A 23 -13.14 31.96 3.91
C GLY A 23 -12.38 30.72 3.48
N CYS A 24 -11.06 30.77 3.61
CA CYS A 24 -10.22 29.59 3.71
C CYS A 24 -10.81 28.75 4.83
N ALA A 25 -11.66 27.78 4.49
CA ALA A 25 -12.02 26.75 5.44
C ALA A 25 -10.68 26.09 5.82
N PRO A 26 -10.32 26.04 7.12
CA PRO A 26 -9.14 25.31 7.54
C PRO A 26 -9.24 23.89 6.99
N SER A 27 -8.12 23.39 6.46
CA SER A 27 -7.98 22.03 5.96
C SER A 27 -8.50 21.08 7.04
N ALA A 28 -9.63 20.42 6.78
CA ALA A 28 -10.19 19.46 7.72
C ALA A 28 -9.11 18.44 8.09
N GLU A 29 -8.97 18.10 9.37
CA GLU A 29 -8.01 17.10 9.85
C GLU A 29 -8.04 15.83 8.95
N PRO A 30 -6.89 15.17 8.70
CA PRO A 30 -6.85 13.96 7.88
C PRO A 30 -7.88 12.94 8.37
N PRO A 31 -8.74 12.40 7.50
CA PRO A 31 -9.44 11.18 7.87
C PRO A 31 -8.38 10.12 8.18
N GLY A 32 -8.52 9.44 9.30
CA GLY A 32 -7.63 8.34 9.65
C GLY A 32 -7.62 7.28 8.53
N LEU A 33 -6.48 6.59 8.39
CA LEU A 33 -6.34 5.44 7.50
C LEU A 33 -6.55 4.15 8.30
N PRO A 34 -7.44 3.24 7.86
CA PRO A 34 -8.42 3.39 6.78
C PRO A 34 -9.57 4.35 7.14
N PRO A 35 -10.28 4.94 6.15
CA PRO A 35 -11.44 5.78 6.43
C PRO A 35 -12.47 5.06 7.30
N ALA A 36 -13.09 5.78 8.23
CA ALA A 36 -13.98 5.17 9.21
C ALA A 36 -15.12 4.39 8.55
N LYS A 37 -15.43 3.21 9.11
CA LYS A 37 -16.55 2.34 8.73
C LYS A 37 -16.50 1.70 7.34
N VAL A 38 -15.45 1.91 6.55
CA VAL A 38 -15.37 1.32 5.20
C VAL A 38 -15.32 -0.21 5.20
N TYR A 39 -14.93 -0.80 6.33
CA TYR A 39 -14.93 -2.23 6.57
C TYR A 39 -16.04 -2.68 7.53
N GLU A 40 -17.00 -1.83 7.93
CA GLU A 40 -18.11 -2.23 8.80
C GLU A 40 -19.24 -2.89 8.00
N HIS A 41 -18.93 -4.01 7.35
CA HIS A 41 -19.88 -4.84 6.59
C HIS A 41 -19.49 -6.31 6.65
N ALA A 42 -20.44 -7.19 6.30
CA ALA A 42 -20.18 -8.63 6.21
C ALA A 42 -19.36 -8.96 4.96
N ALA A 43 -18.44 -9.93 5.07
CA ALA A 43 -17.63 -10.46 3.97
C ALA A 43 -18.45 -11.26 2.92
N ALA A 44 -19.73 -11.51 3.19
CA ALA A 44 -20.56 -12.34 2.34
C ALA A 44 -20.62 -11.78 0.90
N ALA A 45 -20.28 -12.63 -0.07
CA ALA A 45 -20.20 -12.33 -1.50
C ALA A 45 -19.03 -11.42 -1.93
N GLU A 46 -17.98 -11.28 -1.13
CA GLU A 46 -16.70 -10.75 -1.60
C GLU A 46 -15.88 -11.81 -2.34
N ASN A 47 -15.11 -11.38 -3.34
CA ASN A 47 -14.15 -12.20 -4.05
C ASN A 47 -12.74 -11.76 -3.63
N SER A 48 -12.00 -12.70 -3.03
CA SER A 48 -10.61 -12.50 -2.57
C SER A 48 -9.57 -13.21 -3.44
N ALA A 49 -9.98 -13.80 -4.56
CA ALA A 49 -9.05 -14.35 -5.54
C ALA A 49 -8.40 -13.23 -6.35
N ALA A 50 -7.08 -13.12 -6.26
CA ALA A 50 -6.30 -12.21 -7.07
C ALA A 50 -6.32 -12.62 -8.56
N VAL A 51 -6.50 -11.64 -9.44
CA VAL A 51 -6.46 -11.82 -10.90
C VAL A 51 -5.62 -10.72 -11.55
N PRO A 52 -5.09 -10.95 -12.78
CA PRO A 52 -4.45 -9.88 -13.53
C PRO A 52 -5.38 -8.67 -13.67
N VAL A 53 -4.80 -7.47 -13.69
CA VAL A 53 -5.58 -6.25 -13.94
C VAL A 53 -6.31 -6.39 -15.30
N PRO A 54 -7.59 -6.01 -15.40
CA PRO A 54 -8.31 -6.01 -16.67
C PRO A 54 -7.53 -5.25 -17.75
N ALA A 55 -7.51 -5.75 -18.99
CA ALA A 55 -6.72 -5.18 -20.07
C ALA A 55 -7.23 -3.82 -20.62
N GLY A 56 -8.43 -3.39 -20.21
CA GLY A 56 -9.07 -2.14 -20.63
C GLY A 56 -9.69 -1.36 -19.47
N GLY A 57 -10.22 -0.19 -19.80
CA GLY A 57 -10.87 0.71 -18.83
C GLY A 57 -9.89 1.48 -17.95
N THR A 58 -10.42 2.10 -16.89
CA THR A 58 -9.66 2.92 -15.94
C THR A 58 -8.64 2.09 -15.19
N ALA A 59 -8.97 0.85 -14.81
CA ALA A 59 -8.03 -0.08 -14.18
C ALA A 59 -6.74 -0.26 -15.01
N ALA A 60 -6.89 -0.49 -16.32
CA ALA A 60 -5.76 -0.63 -17.23
C ALA A 60 -5.01 0.69 -17.43
N ALA A 61 -5.73 1.80 -17.61
CA ALA A 61 -5.13 3.11 -17.82
C ALA A 61 -4.27 3.53 -16.62
N LEU A 62 -4.79 3.35 -15.41
CA LEU A 62 -4.15 3.70 -14.14
C LEU A 62 -2.88 2.87 -13.86
N THR A 63 -2.92 1.57 -14.16
CA THR A 63 -1.82 0.66 -13.84
C THR A 63 -0.77 0.54 -14.94
N ARG A 64 -1.12 0.83 -16.21
CA ARG A 64 -0.19 0.70 -17.34
C ARG A 64 1.12 1.47 -17.15
N PRO A 65 1.12 2.77 -16.75
CA PRO A 65 2.38 3.48 -16.53
C PRO A 65 3.25 2.85 -15.44
N LEU A 66 2.62 2.26 -14.41
CA LEU A 66 3.33 1.54 -13.36
C LEU A 66 3.93 0.24 -13.91
N THR A 67 3.16 -0.56 -14.64
CA THR A 67 3.67 -1.80 -15.23
C THR A 67 4.76 -1.55 -16.26
N ASP A 68 4.67 -0.46 -17.03
CA ASP A 68 5.70 -0.04 -17.98
C ASP A 68 7.00 0.37 -17.25
N ALA A 69 6.88 0.88 -16.03
CA ALA A 69 7.99 1.16 -15.12
C ALA A 69 8.47 -0.07 -14.30
N GLY A 70 7.97 -1.27 -14.61
CA GLY A 70 8.40 -2.53 -13.97
C GLY A 70 7.65 -2.92 -12.70
N TRP A 71 6.57 -2.22 -12.35
CA TRP A 71 5.72 -2.61 -11.23
C TRP A 71 4.93 -3.88 -11.55
N PHE A 72 4.77 -4.73 -10.56
CA PHE A 72 3.77 -5.79 -10.60
C PHE A 72 2.43 -5.24 -10.09
N CYS A 73 1.36 -5.41 -10.86
CA CYS A 73 0.01 -4.97 -10.49
C CYS A 73 -1.00 -6.11 -10.62
N ALA A 74 -1.97 -6.15 -9.70
CA ALA A 74 -3.07 -7.12 -9.71
C ALA A 74 -4.36 -6.52 -9.16
N GLN A 75 -5.51 -7.07 -9.59
CA GLN A 75 -6.76 -6.90 -8.85
C GLN A 75 -6.79 -7.95 -7.74
N VAL A 76 -6.81 -7.51 -6.49
CA VAL A 76 -6.62 -8.41 -5.34
C VAL A 76 -7.91 -8.77 -4.63
N ARG A 77 -8.92 -7.90 -4.71
CA ARG A 77 -10.23 -8.09 -4.08
C ARG A 77 -11.34 -7.39 -4.86
N GLY A 78 -12.57 -7.84 -4.69
CA GLY A 78 -13.75 -7.15 -5.21
C GLY A 78 -15.03 -7.55 -4.50
N ASN A 79 -16.03 -6.69 -4.59
CA ASN A 79 -17.40 -6.95 -4.17
C ASN A 79 -18.37 -6.19 -5.10
N ALA A 80 -19.64 -6.09 -4.72
CA ALA A 80 -20.64 -5.40 -5.53
C ALA A 80 -20.44 -3.88 -5.64
N ASP A 81 -19.73 -3.25 -4.70
CA ASP A 81 -19.53 -1.79 -4.68
C ASP A 81 -18.29 -1.38 -5.48
N GLY A 82 -17.25 -2.22 -5.50
CA GLY A 82 -15.99 -1.91 -6.15
C GLY A 82 -14.93 -3.01 -6.09
N ARG A 83 -13.73 -2.66 -6.54
CA ARG A 83 -12.56 -3.55 -6.60
C ARG A 83 -11.29 -2.86 -6.15
N VAL A 84 -10.38 -3.62 -5.56
CA VAL A 84 -9.07 -3.17 -5.09
C VAL A 84 -8.01 -3.61 -6.09
N LEU A 85 -7.22 -2.66 -6.57
CA LEU A 85 -5.96 -2.93 -7.26
C LEU A 85 -4.81 -2.68 -6.30
N TRP A 86 -3.80 -3.53 -6.39
CA TRP A 86 -2.57 -3.42 -5.62
C TRP A 86 -1.39 -3.56 -6.57
N CYS A 87 -0.45 -2.63 -6.47
CA CYS A 87 0.78 -2.60 -7.24
C CYS A 87 1.98 -2.57 -6.30
N ARG A 88 3.07 -3.24 -6.68
CA ARG A 88 4.34 -3.23 -5.97
C ARG A 88 5.52 -3.22 -6.93
N ILE A 89 6.56 -2.49 -6.56
CA ILE A 89 7.91 -2.62 -7.11
C ILE A 89 8.90 -2.85 -5.96
N ALA A 90 9.95 -3.62 -6.22
CA ALA A 90 11.06 -3.82 -5.31
C ALA A 90 12.25 -3.00 -5.82
N HIS A 91 12.79 -2.14 -4.97
CA HIS A 91 14.05 -1.46 -5.22
C HIS A 91 15.15 -2.11 -4.40
N HIS A 92 16.36 -2.22 -4.93
CA HIS A 92 17.51 -2.72 -4.20
C HIS A 92 18.42 -1.55 -3.83
N ASP A 93 18.84 -1.47 -2.58
CA ASP A 93 19.88 -0.51 -2.16
C ASP A 93 21.30 -1.05 -2.41
N ASP A 94 22.32 -0.26 -2.09
CA ASP A 94 23.72 -0.62 -2.26
C ASP A 94 24.14 -1.86 -1.45
N ALA A 95 23.38 -2.22 -0.41
CA ALA A 95 23.58 -3.41 0.41
C ALA A 95 22.75 -4.62 -0.06
N ASP A 96 22.12 -4.53 -1.24
CA ASP A 96 21.17 -5.51 -1.78
C ASP A 96 19.96 -5.76 -0.86
N THR A 97 19.61 -4.77 -0.03
CA THR A 97 18.39 -4.79 0.77
C THR A 97 17.22 -4.36 -0.10
N VAL A 98 16.12 -5.11 -0.03
CA VAL A 98 14.91 -4.81 -0.78
C VAL A 98 14.09 -3.75 -0.04
N GLN A 99 13.87 -2.63 -0.72
CA GLN A 99 12.99 -1.54 -0.32
C GLN A 99 11.71 -1.59 -1.19
N PRO A 100 10.62 -2.19 -0.68
CA PRO A 100 9.38 -2.26 -1.44
C PRO A 100 8.69 -0.89 -1.49
N GLN A 101 8.10 -0.59 -2.65
CA GLN A 101 7.16 0.52 -2.81
C GLN A 101 5.83 -0.05 -3.29
N VAL A 102 4.73 0.48 -2.75
CA VAL A 102 3.37 0.00 -3.00
C VAL A 102 2.49 1.14 -3.50
N ALA A 103 1.51 0.82 -4.33
CA ALA A 103 0.41 1.70 -4.68
C ALA A 103 -0.91 0.91 -4.59
N GLN A 104 -1.93 1.52 -4.01
CA GLN A 104 -3.24 0.91 -3.79
C GLN A 104 -4.32 1.76 -4.45
N PHE A 105 -5.25 1.12 -5.13
CA PHE A 105 -6.35 1.79 -5.82
C PHE A 105 -7.66 1.12 -5.51
N LEU A 106 -8.71 1.92 -5.38
CA LEU A 106 -10.08 1.47 -5.24
C LEU A 106 -10.91 2.05 -6.36
N LEU A 107 -11.48 1.15 -7.16
CA LEU A 107 -12.36 1.48 -8.26
C LEU A 107 -13.79 1.13 -7.90
N ASP A 108 -14.75 1.98 -8.25
CA ASP A 108 -16.17 1.65 -8.10
C ASP A 108 -16.62 0.58 -9.12
N HIS A 109 -17.86 0.11 -8.97
CA HIS A 109 -18.46 -0.88 -9.87
C HIS A 109 -18.56 -0.43 -11.34
N HIS A 110 -18.43 0.87 -11.64
CA HIS A 110 -18.38 1.42 -13.00
C HIS A 110 -16.95 1.60 -13.53
N ASP A 111 -15.94 1.05 -12.84
CA ASP A 111 -14.54 1.25 -13.19
C ASP A 111 -14.12 2.73 -13.15
N ARG A 112 -14.57 3.49 -12.15
CA ARG A 112 -14.09 4.85 -11.89
C ARG A 112 -13.21 4.87 -10.66
N LEU A 113 -12.11 5.62 -10.71
CA LEU A 113 -11.23 5.79 -9.55
C LEU A 113 -11.99 6.48 -8.43
N ALA A 114 -12.17 5.80 -7.30
CA ALA A 114 -12.81 6.35 -6.11
C ALA A 114 -11.77 6.79 -5.08
N TRP A 115 -10.66 6.06 -4.98
CA TRP A 115 -9.61 6.33 -4.01
C TRP A 115 -8.26 5.76 -4.47
N ALA A 116 -7.15 6.43 -4.14
CA ALA A 116 -5.80 5.93 -4.33
C ALA A 116 -4.90 6.29 -3.15
N TRP A 117 -3.87 5.47 -2.95
CA TRP A 117 -2.84 5.71 -1.96
C TRP A 117 -1.47 5.23 -2.42
N PHE A 118 -0.50 6.11 -2.24
CA PHE A 118 0.91 5.88 -2.50
C PHE A 118 1.66 6.13 -1.19
N PRO A 119 1.80 5.10 -0.33
CA PRO A 119 2.58 5.22 0.90
C PRO A 119 4.04 5.58 0.63
N PRO A 120 4.75 6.13 1.62
CA PRO A 120 6.19 6.36 1.53
C PRO A 120 6.94 5.05 1.28
N ALA A 121 8.04 5.12 0.53
CA ALA A 121 8.96 4.00 0.37
C ALA A 121 9.52 3.64 1.75
N GLY A 122 9.50 2.35 2.11
CA GLY A 122 9.98 1.92 3.44
C GLY A 122 9.04 2.24 4.60
N ALA A 123 7.73 2.40 4.37
CA ALA A 123 6.76 2.51 5.46
C ALA A 123 6.87 1.28 6.40
N GLY A 124 7.54 1.48 7.55
CA GLY A 124 7.99 0.42 8.48
C GLY A 124 9.43 0.62 8.99
N THR A 125 10.27 1.36 8.26
CA THR A 125 11.65 1.73 8.63
C THR A 125 11.87 3.21 8.29
N TYR A 126 11.70 4.08 9.27
CA TYR A 126 11.88 5.53 9.12
C TYR A 126 13.37 5.88 8.99
N GLU A 127 13.93 5.78 7.79
CA GLU A 127 15.15 6.51 7.45
C GLU A 127 14.78 7.76 6.64
N GLN A 128 15.07 8.90 7.25
CA GLN A 128 14.68 10.23 6.82
C GLN A 128 15.65 10.70 5.72
N GLY A 129 15.20 10.77 4.45
CA GLY A 129 16.01 11.38 3.38
C GLY A 129 15.85 10.83 1.97
N ASP A 130 15.05 9.78 1.74
CA ASP A 130 14.87 9.24 0.39
C ASP A 130 13.90 10.10 -0.45
N ASP A 131 14.34 10.40 -1.68
CA ASP A 131 13.64 11.16 -2.75
C ASP A 131 12.19 10.67 -2.93
N PRO A 132 11.17 11.55 -3.17
CA PRO A 132 9.78 11.13 -3.24
C PRO A 132 9.49 10.36 -4.54
N ARG A 133 9.91 9.09 -4.58
CA ARG A 133 9.50 8.06 -5.57
C ARG A 133 7.98 7.94 -5.71
N ILE A 134 7.23 8.54 -4.77
CA ILE A 134 5.78 8.70 -4.84
C ILE A 134 5.38 9.50 -6.08
N ALA A 135 6.03 10.62 -6.40
CA ALA A 135 5.65 11.45 -7.55
C ALA A 135 5.82 10.69 -8.87
N ASP A 136 6.89 9.89 -8.99
CA ASP A 136 7.19 9.06 -10.17
C ASP A 136 6.14 7.97 -10.40
N ALA A 137 5.54 7.45 -9.34
CA ALA A 137 4.44 6.49 -9.45
C ALA A 137 3.09 7.19 -9.65
N ALA A 138 2.79 8.20 -8.83
CA ALA A 138 1.48 8.83 -8.76
C ALA A 138 1.19 9.72 -9.97
N ALA A 139 2.12 10.57 -10.38
CA ALA A 139 1.89 11.53 -11.46
C ALA A 139 1.49 10.86 -12.78
N PRO A 140 2.23 9.86 -13.32
CA PRO A 140 1.82 9.23 -14.58
C PRO A 140 0.55 8.38 -14.42
N ALA A 141 0.34 7.72 -13.28
CA ALA A 141 -0.89 6.96 -13.02
C ALA A 141 -2.13 7.88 -13.02
N LEU A 142 -2.06 9.02 -12.33
CA LEU A 142 -3.15 10.00 -12.26
C LEU A 142 -3.36 10.71 -13.59
N ALA A 143 -2.29 11.08 -14.31
CA ALA A 143 -2.40 11.66 -15.64
C ALA A 143 -3.12 10.74 -16.65
N ALA A 144 -3.01 9.43 -16.49
CA ALA A 144 -3.67 8.46 -17.36
C ALA A 144 -5.20 8.41 -17.20
N VAL A 145 -5.73 8.89 -16.07
CA VAL A 145 -7.18 8.90 -15.79
C VAL A 145 -7.75 10.33 -15.77
N TRP A 146 -6.96 11.31 -15.38
CA TRP A 146 -7.34 12.71 -15.23
C TRP A 146 -6.31 13.65 -15.87
N PRO A 147 -6.64 14.29 -17.01
CA PRO A 147 -5.74 15.22 -17.68
C PRO A 147 -5.26 16.34 -16.75
N GLY A 148 -3.95 16.60 -16.73
CA GLY A 148 -3.34 17.65 -15.91
C GLY A 148 -3.14 17.31 -14.43
N ALA A 149 -3.80 16.26 -13.90
CA ALA A 149 -3.62 15.84 -12.51
C ALA A 149 -2.18 15.41 -12.19
N GLY A 150 -1.49 14.79 -13.15
CA GLY A 150 -0.11 14.34 -12.97
C GLY A 150 0.90 15.47 -12.80
N ASP A 151 0.85 16.49 -13.66
CA ASP A 151 1.77 17.63 -13.58
C ASP A 151 1.59 18.40 -12.28
N ARG A 152 0.34 18.63 -11.87
CA ARG A 152 0.03 19.25 -10.60
C ARG A 152 0.49 18.41 -9.41
N THR A 153 0.24 17.10 -9.43
CA THR A 153 0.66 16.20 -8.35
C THR A 153 2.17 16.22 -8.15
N ARG A 154 2.94 16.19 -9.25
CA ARG A 154 4.40 16.29 -9.19
C ARG A 154 4.82 17.63 -8.58
N GLN A 155 4.29 18.73 -9.10
CA GLN A 155 4.62 20.07 -8.61
C GLN A 155 4.36 20.21 -7.10
N GLU A 156 3.19 19.80 -6.61
CA GLU A 156 2.81 19.95 -5.20
C GLU A 156 3.68 19.08 -4.26
N ILE A 157 4.08 17.89 -4.72
CA ILE A 157 5.00 17.01 -3.96
C ILE A 157 6.41 17.60 -3.95
N ASP A 158 6.92 18.05 -5.09
CA ASP A 158 8.26 18.64 -5.20
C ASP A 158 8.37 19.93 -4.38
N ASP A 159 7.34 20.78 -4.43
CA ASP A 159 7.25 22.00 -3.62
C ASP A 159 7.22 21.66 -2.12
N PHE A 160 6.45 20.65 -1.72
CA PHE A 160 6.42 20.19 -0.33
C PHE A 160 7.78 19.68 0.16
N VAL A 161 8.48 18.86 -0.63
CA VAL A 161 9.79 18.30 -0.25
C VAL A 161 10.83 19.40 -0.14
N ARG A 162 10.84 20.34 -1.08
CA ARG A 162 11.72 21.51 -1.04
C ARG A 162 11.49 22.34 0.22
N ASP A 163 10.23 22.61 0.57
CA ASP A 163 9.87 23.47 1.70
C ASP A 163 10.08 22.77 3.06
N SER A 164 9.87 21.45 3.13
CA SER A 164 10.10 20.61 4.33
C SER A 164 11.59 20.38 4.65
N GLY A 165 12.46 20.63 3.67
CA GLY A 165 13.92 20.68 3.86
C GLY A 165 14.41 21.92 4.65
N ASP A 166 13.56 22.94 4.84
CA ASP A 166 13.93 24.16 5.57
C ASP A 166 14.01 23.91 7.10
N PRO A 167 15.17 24.18 7.74
CA PRO A 167 15.35 24.05 9.19
C PRO A 167 14.36 24.84 10.05
N MET A 168 13.76 25.92 9.52
CA MET A 168 12.76 26.72 10.23
C MET A 168 11.40 26.00 10.33
N VAL A 169 11.01 25.25 9.30
CA VAL A 169 9.74 24.51 9.25
C VAL A 169 9.77 23.28 10.17
N ARG A 170 10.95 22.66 10.33
CA ARG A 170 11.19 21.50 11.20
C ARG A 170 11.08 21.78 12.71
N ARG A 171 10.94 23.03 13.14
CA ARG A 171 10.80 23.41 14.57
C ARG A 171 9.36 23.35 15.08
N SER A 172 8.39 23.08 14.21
CA SER A 172 7.01 22.82 14.60
C SER A 172 6.87 21.38 15.13
N ASP A 173 6.13 21.19 16.22
CA ASP A 173 5.74 19.85 16.70
C ASP A 173 4.71 19.16 15.78
N GLU A 174 4.18 19.88 14.78
CA GLU A 174 3.25 19.36 13.79
C GLU A 174 3.99 18.83 12.55
N LEU A 175 3.75 17.55 12.20
CA LEU A 175 4.31 16.94 11.00
C LEU A 175 3.90 17.74 9.74
N PRO A 176 4.85 18.08 8.85
CA PRO A 176 4.54 18.78 7.60
C PRO A 176 3.50 18.01 6.78
N LYS A 177 2.50 18.74 6.27
CA LYS A 177 1.47 18.20 5.37
C LYS A 177 1.07 19.24 4.32
N SER A 178 0.80 18.77 3.09
CA SER A 178 0.17 19.54 2.03
C SER A 178 -1.18 18.95 1.65
N ALA A 179 -2.13 19.79 1.25
CA ALA A 179 -3.40 19.36 0.72
C ALA A 179 -3.87 20.32 -0.37
N TRP A 180 -4.35 19.76 -1.47
CA TRP A 180 -4.90 20.54 -2.58
C TRP A 180 -6.11 19.84 -3.18
N ARG A 181 -6.81 20.57 -4.04
CA ARG A 181 -8.03 20.10 -4.70
C ARG A 181 -8.04 20.55 -6.15
N ASP A 182 -8.54 19.71 -7.03
CA ASP A 182 -8.93 20.06 -8.39
C ASP A 182 -10.38 19.67 -8.69
N GLU A 183 -10.73 19.61 -9.97
CA GLU A 183 -12.08 19.21 -10.40
C GLU A 183 -12.36 17.71 -10.20
N HIS A 184 -11.32 16.88 -10.09
CA HIS A 184 -11.42 15.42 -10.03
C HIS A 184 -11.33 14.87 -8.61
N ALA A 185 -10.43 15.41 -7.79
CA ALA A 185 -10.09 14.82 -6.50
C ALA A 185 -9.66 15.84 -5.43
N ASP A 186 -9.73 15.36 -4.19
CA ASP A 186 -9.06 15.89 -3.03
C ASP A 186 -7.75 15.11 -2.81
N TYR A 187 -6.65 15.83 -2.65
CA TYR A 187 -5.31 15.28 -2.49
C TYR A 187 -4.72 15.68 -1.14
N ARG A 188 -3.99 14.76 -0.51
CA ARG A 188 -3.26 15.02 0.73
C ARG A 188 -1.92 14.34 0.67
N PHE A 189 -0.87 15.04 1.06
CA PHE A 189 0.50 14.54 1.09
C PHE A 189 1.14 14.82 2.44
N SER A 190 1.81 13.83 3.03
CA SER A 190 2.62 13.98 4.25
C SER A 190 3.78 12.99 4.24
N ASP A 191 4.81 13.25 5.04
CA ASP A 191 5.93 12.31 5.22
C ASP A 191 5.50 10.98 5.84
N LEU A 192 4.43 11.00 6.64
CA LEU A 192 3.92 9.82 7.35
C LEU A 192 3.06 8.93 6.45
N ASP A 193 2.10 9.53 5.74
CA ASP A 193 1.08 8.81 5.00
C ASP A 193 1.40 8.74 3.51
N GLY A 194 2.33 9.53 2.97
CA GLY A 194 2.54 9.65 1.53
C GLY A 194 1.36 10.34 0.85
N LEU A 195 1.05 9.98 -0.40
CA LEU A 195 -0.03 10.62 -1.18
C LEU A 195 -1.35 9.85 -1.05
N LEU A 196 -2.38 10.55 -0.58
CA LEU A 196 -3.77 10.11 -0.55
C LEU A 196 -4.59 10.89 -1.58
N VAL A 197 -5.39 10.16 -2.36
CA VAL A 197 -6.27 10.73 -3.40
C VAL A 197 -7.68 10.23 -3.17
N THR A 198 -8.64 11.15 -3.05
CA THR A 198 -10.07 10.83 -2.93
C THR A 198 -10.83 11.48 -4.06
N ALA A 199 -11.45 10.68 -4.93
CA ALA A 199 -12.21 11.22 -6.06
C ALA A 199 -13.49 11.92 -5.60
N ARG A 200 -13.92 12.94 -6.34
CA ARG A 200 -15.09 13.75 -6.01
C ARG A 200 -16.39 13.17 -6.58
N ASP A 201 -16.31 12.37 -7.64
CA ASP A 201 -17.46 11.87 -8.42
C ASP A 201 -17.68 10.35 -8.32
N ALA A 202 -16.79 9.63 -7.64
CA ALA A 202 -16.86 8.19 -7.41
C ALA A 202 -16.61 7.86 -5.94
N THR A 203 -17.38 6.89 -5.42
CA THR A 203 -17.25 6.43 -4.03
C THR A 203 -17.49 4.92 -3.95
N VAL A 204 -16.81 4.27 -3.02
CA VAL A 204 -17.05 2.86 -2.66
C VAL A 204 -17.35 2.84 -1.17
N ARG A 205 -18.56 2.42 -0.81
CA ARG A 205 -19.02 2.43 0.59
C ARG A 205 -18.48 1.25 1.38
N ARG A 206 -18.48 0.07 0.77
CA ARG A 206 -18.00 -1.18 1.36
C ARG A 206 -16.70 -1.59 0.69
N TRP A 207 -15.58 -1.34 1.34
CA TRP A 207 -14.27 -1.66 0.78
C TRP A 207 -14.04 -3.17 0.87
N PRO A 208 -13.70 -3.86 -0.23
CA PRO A 208 -13.43 -5.29 -0.20
C PRO A 208 -12.30 -5.65 0.77
N PHE A 209 -12.53 -6.61 1.66
CA PHE A 209 -11.57 -7.05 2.68
C PHE A 209 -11.37 -8.57 2.77
N GLY A 210 -12.20 -9.39 2.11
CA GLY A 210 -12.12 -10.85 2.18
C GLY A 210 -10.73 -11.42 1.86
N ALA A 211 -10.44 -12.60 2.39
CA ALA A 211 -9.19 -13.35 2.23
C ALA A 211 -9.39 -14.88 2.15
N GLU A 212 -10.64 -15.33 2.23
CA GLU A 212 -11.08 -16.72 2.40
C GLU A 212 -10.73 -17.61 1.20
N HIS A 213 -10.46 -17.04 0.03
CA HIS A 213 -9.98 -17.79 -1.13
C HIS A 213 -8.61 -18.42 -0.86
N TYR A 214 -7.70 -17.67 -0.23
CA TYR A 214 -6.28 -18.06 -0.15
C TYR A 214 -5.79 -18.33 1.27
N ALA A 215 -6.41 -17.76 2.29
CA ALA A 215 -5.96 -17.89 3.67
C ALA A 215 -7.03 -18.50 4.58
N THR A 216 -6.57 -19.27 5.57
CA THR A 216 -7.41 -19.77 6.66
C THR A 216 -7.38 -18.78 7.83
N THR A 217 -7.70 -19.25 9.04
CA THR A 217 -7.63 -18.45 10.26
C THR A 217 -6.32 -18.67 11.01
N MET A 218 -5.98 -17.73 11.90
CA MET A 218 -4.83 -17.88 12.79
C MET A 218 -5.08 -18.98 13.83
N SER A 219 -6.30 -19.07 14.35
CA SER A 219 -6.72 -20.12 15.28
C SER A 219 -6.55 -21.53 14.71
N SER A 220 -6.73 -21.72 13.40
CA SER A 220 -6.55 -23.04 12.75
C SER A 220 -5.09 -23.37 12.44
N THR A 221 -4.19 -22.39 12.49
CA THR A 221 -2.78 -22.52 12.05
C THR A 221 -1.80 -22.51 13.21
N VAL A 222 -2.12 -21.81 14.31
CA VAL A 222 -1.16 -21.56 15.41
C VAL A 222 -0.51 -22.84 15.95
N ASP A 223 -1.25 -23.93 16.04
CA ASP A 223 -0.71 -25.20 16.55
C ASP A 223 0.27 -25.86 15.56
N ASP A 224 0.08 -25.66 14.25
CA ASP A 224 1.05 -26.10 13.23
C ASP A 224 2.32 -25.25 13.25
N LEU A 225 2.20 -23.93 13.46
CA LEU A 225 3.35 -23.05 13.66
C LEU A 225 4.16 -23.48 14.89
N ARG A 226 3.48 -23.75 16.01
CA ARG A 226 4.12 -24.28 17.23
C ARG A 226 4.79 -25.63 16.99
N ALA A 227 4.18 -26.51 16.21
CA ALA A 227 4.79 -27.78 15.81
C ALA A 227 6.06 -27.60 14.95
N GLY A 228 6.12 -26.52 14.15
CA GLY A 228 7.34 -26.07 13.45
C GLY A 228 8.40 -25.44 14.35
N GLY A 229 8.11 -25.23 15.63
CA GLY A 229 9.01 -24.62 16.61
C GLY A 229 8.93 -23.10 16.69
N TYR A 230 7.88 -22.49 16.13
CA TYR A 230 7.60 -21.07 16.32
C TYR A 230 7.03 -20.82 17.72
N ASP A 231 7.56 -19.80 18.38
CA ASP A 231 7.02 -19.27 19.61
C ASP A 231 5.86 -18.31 19.30
N CYS A 232 4.64 -18.83 19.45
CA CYS A 232 3.38 -18.15 19.18
C CYS A 232 2.47 -18.15 20.42
N PHE A 233 2.12 -16.97 20.90
CA PHE A 233 1.18 -16.67 21.99
C PHE A 233 -0.11 -16.06 21.41
N TYR A 234 -0.74 -16.75 20.46
CA TYR A 234 -2.05 -16.37 19.93
C TYR A 234 -3.19 -16.94 20.80
N PRO A 235 -4.24 -16.16 21.10
CA PRO A 235 -4.40 -14.71 20.86
C PRO A 235 -3.70 -13.83 21.93
N PRO A 236 -3.31 -12.57 21.64
CA PRO A 236 -3.58 -11.78 20.43
C PRO A 236 -2.37 -11.65 19.49
N GLN A 237 -1.28 -12.41 19.69
CA GLN A 237 -0.03 -12.19 18.97
C GLN A 237 -0.16 -12.40 17.44
N GLN A 238 0.35 -11.43 16.68
CA GLN A 238 0.34 -11.42 15.21
C GLN A 238 1.72 -11.66 14.59
N SER A 239 2.75 -11.85 15.41
CA SER A 239 4.13 -12.12 15.00
C SER A 239 4.67 -13.30 15.79
N CYS A 240 5.14 -14.35 15.14
CA CYS A 240 5.78 -15.48 15.79
C CYS A 240 7.27 -15.53 15.43
N THR A 241 8.10 -15.97 16.37
CA THR A 241 9.55 -16.07 16.14
C THR A 241 10.02 -17.50 16.29
N ARG A 242 11.06 -17.88 15.54
CA ARG A 242 11.68 -19.20 15.60
C ARG A 242 13.14 -19.03 15.99
N VAL A 243 13.42 -19.19 17.28
CA VAL A 243 14.76 -18.97 17.86
C VAL A 243 15.83 -19.84 17.22
N GLN A 244 15.48 -21.05 16.75
CA GLN A 244 16.42 -22.00 16.17
C GLN A 244 17.01 -21.56 14.82
N SER A 245 16.28 -20.74 14.04
CA SER A 245 16.68 -20.34 12.68
C SER A 245 16.68 -18.83 12.45
N ASN A 246 16.48 -18.01 13.50
CA ASN A 246 16.12 -16.59 13.37
C ASN A 246 14.95 -16.37 12.38
N GLY A 247 14.07 -17.37 12.26
CA GLY A 247 12.88 -17.30 11.43
C GLY A 247 11.82 -16.43 12.10
N TYR A 248 10.97 -15.83 11.27
CA TYR A 248 9.83 -15.05 11.74
C TYR A 248 8.60 -15.39 10.89
N PHE A 249 7.42 -15.17 11.47
CA PHE A 249 6.13 -15.31 10.80
C PHE A 249 5.20 -14.21 11.30
N ASP A 250 4.95 -13.22 10.46
CA ASP A 250 4.09 -12.08 10.75
C ASP A 250 2.79 -12.16 9.95
N VAL A 251 1.68 -11.76 10.55
CA VAL A 251 0.38 -11.76 9.90
C VAL A 251 -0.37 -10.46 10.16
N THR A 252 -1.18 -10.04 9.18
CA THR A 252 -2.27 -9.11 9.46
C THR A 252 -3.55 -9.90 9.60
N LEU A 253 -4.32 -9.59 10.63
CA LEU A 253 -5.57 -10.27 10.93
C LEU A 253 -6.76 -9.31 10.78
N ARG A 254 -7.87 -9.87 10.34
CA ARG A 254 -9.18 -9.29 10.54
C ARG A 254 -9.99 -10.25 11.40
N ASP A 255 -10.15 -9.89 12.66
CA ASP A 255 -10.57 -10.80 13.73
C ASP A 255 -9.61 -12.01 13.81
N ASP A 256 -10.04 -13.17 13.32
CA ASP A 256 -9.24 -14.40 13.26
C ASP A 256 -8.79 -14.76 11.83
N GLN A 257 -9.37 -14.11 10.80
CA GLN A 257 -9.03 -14.35 9.40
C GLN A 257 -7.67 -13.74 9.07
N ILE A 258 -6.77 -14.54 8.50
CA ILE A 258 -5.48 -14.05 8.00
C ILE A 258 -5.73 -13.27 6.70
N VAL A 259 -5.22 -12.04 6.63
CA VAL A 259 -5.28 -11.18 5.45
C VAL A 259 -3.96 -11.20 4.69
N THR A 260 -2.84 -11.01 5.38
CA THR A 260 -1.49 -11.23 4.83
C THR A 260 -0.68 -12.09 5.77
N ALA A 261 0.26 -12.85 5.21
CA ALA A 261 1.27 -13.57 5.96
C ALA A 261 2.65 -13.23 5.36
N LYS A 262 3.63 -12.98 6.22
CA LYS A 262 5.01 -12.69 5.86
C LYS A 262 5.94 -13.59 6.67
N PHE A 263 6.93 -14.18 6.04
CA PHE A 263 7.91 -15.00 6.74
C PHE A 263 9.21 -15.08 5.96
N GLY A 264 10.31 -15.23 6.69
CA GLY A 264 11.64 -15.38 6.12
C GLY A 264 12.14 -16.82 6.18
N ILE A 265 12.74 -17.30 5.11
CA ILE A 265 13.38 -18.63 5.05
C ILE A 265 14.75 -18.56 4.37
N GLY A 266 15.71 -19.27 4.95
CA GLY A 266 17.01 -19.50 4.30
C GLY A 266 16.92 -20.57 3.21
N SER A 267 17.82 -20.51 2.24
CA SER A 267 18.11 -21.54 1.26
C SER A 267 19.61 -21.76 1.21
N LEU A 268 20.03 -23.01 1.37
CA LEU A 268 21.41 -23.46 1.24
C LEU A 268 21.43 -24.64 0.27
N ILE A 269 22.13 -24.48 -0.85
CA ILE A 269 22.43 -25.54 -1.81
C ILE A 269 23.93 -25.75 -1.78
N GLU A 270 24.35 -26.94 -1.37
CA GLU A 270 25.74 -27.36 -1.40
C GLU A 270 25.88 -28.53 -2.36
N SER A 271 26.81 -28.43 -3.32
CA SER A 271 27.04 -29.50 -4.32
C SER A 271 25.74 -29.96 -5.01
N GLY A 272 24.87 -29.01 -5.36
CA GLY A 272 23.58 -29.26 -6.02
C GLY A 272 22.48 -29.86 -5.13
N ARG A 273 22.68 -29.99 -3.81
CA ARG A 273 21.66 -30.50 -2.86
C ARG A 273 21.17 -29.42 -1.92
N GLN A 274 19.85 -29.25 -1.85
CA GLN A 274 19.19 -28.37 -0.89
C GLN A 274 19.26 -29.00 0.51
N ARG A 275 19.83 -28.26 1.48
CA ARG A 275 20.08 -28.76 2.84
C ARG A 275 18.89 -28.59 3.79
N HIS A 276 18.08 -27.56 3.58
CA HIS A 276 16.94 -27.23 4.44
C HIS A 276 15.67 -27.22 3.57
N PRO A 277 14.88 -28.29 3.48
CA PRO A 277 13.58 -28.26 2.80
C PRO A 277 12.56 -27.42 3.58
N LEU A 278 11.52 -26.90 2.93
CA LEU A 278 10.51 -26.05 3.59
C LEU A 278 9.75 -26.81 4.69
N THR A 279 9.71 -28.14 4.60
CA THR A 279 9.11 -29.03 5.60
C THR A 279 9.83 -28.99 6.96
N GLU A 280 11.06 -28.48 7.03
CA GLU A 280 11.74 -28.25 8.32
C GLU A 280 11.23 -26.98 9.03
N GLU A 281 10.70 -26.01 8.28
CA GLU A 281 10.08 -24.79 8.82
C GLU A 281 8.57 -25.01 9.05
N PHE A 282 7.91 -25.70 8.13
CA PHE A 282 6.47 -26.00 8.17
C PHE A 282 6.22 -27.50 8.01
N PRO A 283 6.29 -28.30 9.10
CA PRO A 283 6.18 -29.76 9.05
C PRO A 283 4.89 -30.28 8.42
N HIS A 284 3.78 -29.55 8.59
CA HIS A 284 2.47 -29.87 8.02
C HIS A 284 2.16 -29.06 6.75
N GLY A 285 3.16 -28.34 6.22
CA GLY A 285 3.02 -27.40 5.11
C GLY A 285 2.46 -26.05 5.54
N LEU A 286 2.18 -25.19 4.55
CA LEU A 286 1.67 -23.82 4.76
C LEU A 286 0.18 -23.87 5.13
N THR A 287 -0.14 -24.28 6.36
CA THR A 287 -1.52 -24.58 6.77
C THR A 287 -2.40 -23.34 6.94
N PHE A 288 -1.78 -22.17 7.03
CA PHE A 288 -2.42 -20.86 6.96
C PHE A 288 -2.97 -20.53 5.56
N LEU A 289 -2.62 -21.35 4.56
CA LEU A 289 -3.21 -21.29 3.23
C LEU A 289 -4.32 -22.33 3.06
N THR A 290 -5.34 -21.95 2.30
CA THR A 290 -6.40 -22.87 1.87
C THR A 290 -5.82 -24.00 1.03
N GLU A 291 -6.53 -25.13 0.99
CA GLU A 291 -6.09 -26.32 0.24
C GLU A 291 -5.84 -26.03 -1.25
N ALA A 292 -6.69 -25.21 -1.87
CA ALA A 292 -6.60 -24.85 -3.29
C ALA A 292 -5.31 -24.07 -3.63
N VAL A 293 -4.78 -23.30 -2.68
CA VAL A 293 -3.64 -22.41 -2.89
C VAL A 293 -2.34 -23.00 -2.34
N ARG A 294 -2.41 -23.82 -1.29
CA ARG A 294 -1.26 -24.34 -0.54
C ARG A 294 -0.20 -24.96 -1.43
N ARG A 295 -0.56 -25.97 -2.23
CA ARG A 295 0.42 -26.69 -3.08
C ARG A 295 1.06 -25.79 -4.15
N PRO A 296 0.30 -25.05 -4.98
CA PRO A 296 0.88 -24.14 -5.97
C PRO A 296 1.85 -23.11 -5.38
N VAL A 297 1.53 -22.55 -4.20
CA VAL A 297 2.39 -21.59 -3.52
C VAL A 297 3.65 -22.25 -2.98
N THR A 298 3.54 -23.42 -2.33
CA THR A 298 4.70 -24.20 -1.90
C THR A 298 5.64 -24.52 -3.06
N GLU A 299 5.10 -24.96 -4.20
CA GLU A 299 5.89 -25.25 -5.41
C GLU A 299 6.63 -24.00 -5.94
N ARG A 300 5.97 -22.83 -5.92
CA ARG A 300 6.58 -21.56 -6.30
C ARG A 300 7.72 -21.15 -5.37
N ILE A 301 7.50 -21.27 -4.06
CA ILE A 301 8.51 -20.96 -3.04
C ILE A 301 9.72 -21.89 -3.23
N GLU A 302 9.49 -23.20 -3.36
CA GLU A 302 10.58 -24.14 -3.56
C GLU A 302 11.33 -23.92 -4.89
N LEU A 303 10.65 -23.46 -5.94
CA LEU A 303 11.33 -23.03 -7.18
C LEU A 303 12.26 -21.85 -6.90
N ALA A 304 11.78 -20.82 -6.21
CA ALA A 304 12.59 -19.64 -5.85
C ALA A 304 13.76 -19.99 -4.93
N ARG A 305 13.58 -20.94 -4.00
CA ARG A 305 14.65 -21.44 -3.13
C ARG A 305 15.74 -22.16 -3.91
N ARG A 306 15.36 -22.94 -4.93
CA ARG A 306 16.30 -23.66 -5.79
C ARG A 306 17.09 -22.73 -6.70
N SER A 307 16.46 -21.67 -7.21
CA SER A 307 17.10 -20.71 -8.11
C SER A 307 17.74 -19.53 -7.38
N GLY A 308 17.38 -19.27 -6.11
CA GLY A 308 17.75 -18.07 -5.38
C GLY A 308 17.26 -16.79 -6.07
N THR A 309 16.09 -16.82 -6.71
CA THR A 309 15.56 -15.67 -7.48
C THR A 309 14.29 -15.12 -6.87
N SER A 310 14.14 -13.80 -6.91
CA SER A 310 12.91 -13.11 -6.52
C SER A 310 11.74 -13.47 -7.45
N PHE A 311 10.51 -13.27 -6.96
CA PHE A 311 9.28 -13.44 -7.70
C PHE A 311 8.20 -12.46 -7.21
N ALA A 312 7.46 -11.85 -8.13
CA ALA A 312 6.24 -11.13 -7.81
C ALA A 312 5.16 -11.57 -8.80
N GLY A 313 4.04 -12.12 -8.29
CA GLY A 313 3.01 -12.63 -9.19
C GLY A 313 1.79 -13.20 -8.49
N ILE A 314 0.87 -13.71 -9.31
CA ILE A 314 -0.35 -14.39 -8.86
C ILE A 314 -0.14 -15.90 -8.97
N VAL A 315 -0.39 -16.62 -7.88
CA VAL A 315 -0.32 -18.09 -7.83
C VAL A 315 -1.62 -18.62 -7.28
N ALA A 316 -2.38 -19.37 -8.09
CA ALA A 316 -3.68 -19.95 -7.72
C ALA A 316 -4.66 -18.94 -7.10
N GLY A 317 -4.63 -17.67 -7.55
CA GLY A 317 -5.49 -16.62 -7.02
C GLY A 317 -5.01 -15.99 -5.71
N THR A 318 -3.75 -16.20 -5.31
CA THR A 318 -3.12 -15.41 -4.24
C THR A 318 -1.95 -14.59 -4.77
N ILE A 319 -1.70 -13.44 -4.14
CA ILE A 319 -0.47 -12.67 -4.36
C ILE A 319 0.67 -13.38 -3.66
N VAL A 320 1.76 -13.62 -4.40
CA VAL A 320 3.00 -14.19 -3.89
C VAL A 320 4.13 -13.25 -4.25
N ILE A 321 4.75 -12.71 -3.23
CA ILE A 321 5.98 -11.92 -3.32
C ILE A 321 7.08 -12.70 -2.64
N ILE A 322 8.21 -12.83 -3.31
CA ILE A 322 9.43 -13.47 -2.84
C ILE A 322 10.56 -12.51 -3.16
N ASP A 323 11.18 -11.95 -2.14
CA ASP A 323 12.38 -11.13 -2.28
C ASP A 323 13.58 -11.96 -1.86
N ALA A 324 14.41 -12.33 -2.84
CA ALA A 324 15.61 -13.13 -2.61
C ALA A 324 16.83 -12.22 -2.46
N ARG A 325 17.60 -12.45 -1.39
CA ARG A 325 18.91 -11.86 -1.14
C ARG A 325 19.96 -12.95 -1.23
N ARG A 326 20.88 -12.86 -2.19
CA ARG A 326 21.92 -13.89 -2.37
C ARG A 326 23.13 -13.55 -1.51
N GLY A 327 23.61 -14.55 -0.76
CA GLY A 327 24.90 -14.48 -0.09
C GLY A 327 26.05 -14.70 -1.08
N ALA A 328 27.24 -14.23 -0.71
CA ALA A 328 28.46 -14.57 -1.42
C ALA A 328 28.80 -16.06 -1.20
N VAL A 329 29.02 -16.77 -2.30
CA VAL A 329 29.33 -18.20 -2.33
C VAL A 329 30.34 -18.47 -3.45
N ASP A 330 31.25 -19.41 -3.22
CA ASP A 330 32.21 -19.88 -4.22
C ASP A 330 31.63 -21.03 -5.04
N GLY A 331 31.95 -21.08 -6.34
CA GLY A 331 31.60 -22.23 -7.19
C GLY A 331 30.10 -22.38 -7.50
N GLU A 332 29.56 -23.60 -7.38
CA GLU A 332 28.16 -23.95 -7.71
C GLU A 332 27.23 -23.89 -6.48
N ASP A 333 27.73 -23.48 -5.32
CA ASP A 333 26.92 -23.39 -4.11
C ASP A 333 25.99 -22.17 -4.17
N LEU A 334 24.86 -22.23 -3.45
CA LEU A 334 23.91 -21.12 -3.33
C LEU A 334 23.55 -20.92 -1.86
N VAL A 335 23.75 -19.69 -1.38
CA VAL A 335 23.13 -19.21 -0.15
C VAL A 335 22.18 -18.09 -0.54
N ALA A 336 20.91 -18.21 -0.17
CA ALA A 336 19.94 -17.15 -0.37
C ALA A 336 19.01 -17.04 0.84
N TYR A 337 18.67 -15.82 1.23
CA TYR A 337 17.57 -15.58 2.16
C TYR A 337 16.36 -15.10 1.36
N LEU A 338 15.20 -15.68 1.61
CA LEU A 338 13.96 -15.33 0.94
C LEU A 338 13.01 -14.72 1.96
N ASP A 339 12.62 -13.48 1.72
CA ASP A 339 11.51 -12.83 2.41
C ASP A 339 10.24 -13.06 1.58
N ILE A 340 9.23 -13.67 2.18
CA ILE A 340 8.03 -14.13 1.46
C ILE A 340 6.82 -13.42 2.04
N GLN A 341 6.06 -12.74 1.18
CA GLN A 341 4.75 -12.19 1.52
C GLN A 341 3.66 -12.88 0.68
N LEU A 342 2.61 -13.36 1.36
CA LEU A 342 1.44 -13.99 0.78
C LEU A 342 0.18 -13.16 1.08
N GLY A 343 -0.65 -13.01 0.06
CA GLY A 343 -1.81 -12.11 0.10
C GLY A 343 -1.44 -10.64 -0.10
N ALA A 344 -2.46 -9.78 -0.17
CA ALA A 344 -2.30 -8.33 -0.29
C ALA A 344 -2.84 -7.64 0.96
N PRO A 345 -2.23 -6.54 1.45
CA PRO A 345 -2.78 -5.76 2.56
C PRO A 345 -4.20 -5.27 2.27
N LEU A 346 -4.95 -4.90 3.31
CA LEU A 346 -6.20 -4.16 3.11
C LEU A 346 -5.88 -2.78 2.56
N ALA A 347 -6.80 -2.21 1.79
CA ALA A 347 -6.64 -0.84 1.31
C ALA A 347 -6.51 0.12 2.50
N ALA A 348 -5.58 1.09 2.41
CA ALA A 348 -5.25 2.02 3.50
C ALA A 348 -4.70 1.34 4.77
N THR A 349 -4.06 0.17 4.64
CA THR A 349 -3.26 -0.46 5.70
C THR A 349 -1.84 -0.68 5.22
N LEU A 350 -0.87 -0.43 6.10
CA LEU A 350 0.54 -0.63 5.79
C LEU A 350 0.84 -2.10 5.48
N PRO A 351 1.74 -2.40 4.53
CA PRO A 351 2.28 -3.74 4.36
C PRO A 351 3.11 -4.15 5.59
N LEU A 352 3.24 -5.47 5.82
CA LEU A 352 4.13 -6.06 6.83
C LEU A 352 5.60 -6.00 6.42
#